data_AF-A0A971R6S2-F1
#
_entry.id   AF-A0A971R6S2-F1
#
_cell.length_a   1.000
_cell.length_b   1.000
_cell.length_c   1.000
_cell.angle_alpha   90.00
_cell.angle_beta   90.00
_cell.angle_gamma   90.00
#
_symmetry.space_group_name_H-M   'P 1'
#
loop_
_entity.id
_entity.type
_entity.pdbx_description
1 polymer ?
#
loop_
_entity_poly.entity_id
_entity_poly.type
_entity_poly.pdbx_seq_one_letter_code
_entity_poly.pdbx_strand_id
1 'polypeptide(L)' 'MNTLIHRVLLGVLVLQIILAALLWWPRSGEMAAEPLLDIADASAVVAMRVSDAAGSEVRLARIETGWALPEADDYP' A
#
# COMPACT_ATOMS: atom_id res chain seq x y z
N MET A 1 -4.18 5.70 48.33
CA MET A 1 -4.31 4.28 47.97
C MET A 1 -5.06 4.20 46.64
N ASN A 2 -4.40 4.52 45.52
CA ASN A 2 -5.04 4.62 44.19
C ASN A 2 -4.43 3.63 43.17
N THR A 3 -3.66 2.65 43.63
CA THR A 3 -2.96 1.66 42.79
C THR A 3 -3.92 0.79 41.96
N LEU A 4 -5.18 0.67 42.39
CA LEU A 4 -6.24 -0.03 41.67
C LEU A 4 -6.64 0.71 40.39
N ILE A 5 -6.83 2.03 40.45
CA ILE A 5 -7.20 2.85 39.28
C ILE A 5 -6.06 2.87 38.26
N HIS A 6 -4.81 3.04 38.71
CA HIS A 6 -3.65 3.05 37.83
C HIS A 6 -3.46 1.71 37.11
N ARG A 7 -3.75 0.57 37.76
CA ARG A 7 -3.70 -0.76 37.12
C ARG A 7 -4.77 -0.95 36.05
N VAL A 8 -6.00 -0.49 36.32
CA VAL A 8 -7.09 -0.55 35.33
C VAL A 8 -6.75 0.35 34.14
N LEU A 9 -6.29 1.57 34.38
CA LEU A 9 -5.87 2.49 33.31
C LEU A 9 -4.71 1.93 32.49
N LEU A 10 -3.73 1.29 33.13
CA LEU A 10 -2.62 0.63 32.43
C LEU A 10 -3.14 -0.49 31.52
N GLY A 11 -4.07 -1.32 32.00
CA GLY A 11 -4.68 -2.38 31.20
C GLY A 11 -5.44 -1.84 29.99
N VAL A 12 -6.24 -0.79 30.19
CA VAL A 12 -6.98 -0.11 29.11
C VAL A 12 -6.01 0.51 28.09
N LEU A 13 -4.93 1.13 28.55
CA LEU A 13 -3.92 1.74 27.70
C LEU A 13 -3.24 0.71 26.79
N VAL A 14 -2.86 -0.44 27.33
CA VAL A 14 -2.26 -1.53 26.54
C VAL A 14 -3.25 -2.05 25.48
N LEU A 15 -4.51 -2.23 25.86
CA LEU A 15 -5.55 -2.66 24.92
C LEU A 15 -5.74 -1.64 23.79
N GLN A 16 -5.73 -0.35 24.09
CA GLN A 16 -5.83 0.72 23.08
C GLN A 16 -4.67 0.69 22.09
N ILE A 17 -3.44 0.49 22.56
CA ILE A 17 -2.25 0.39 21.68
C ILE A 17 -2.38 -0.80 20.74
N ILE A 18 -2.82 -1.95 21.25
CA ILE A 18 -3.04 -3.17 20.43
C ILE A 18 -4.10 -2.91 19.36
N LEU A 19 -5.24 -2.33 19.75
CA LEU A 19 -6.31 -2.00 18.81
C LEU A 19 -5.85 -1.01 17.75
N ALA A 20 -5.10 0.02 18.13
CA ALA A 20 -4.55 1.00 17.20
C ALA A 20 -3.58 0.35 16.20
N ALA A 21 -2.69 -0.52 16.67
CA ALA A 21 -1.77 -1.25 15.80
C ALA A 21 -2.52 -2.15 14.81
N LEU A 22 -3.60 -2.82 15.25
CA LEU A 22 -4.42 -3.68 14.40
C LEU A 22 -5.26 -2.89 13.38
N LEU A 23 -5.86 -1.77 13.80
CA LEU A 23 -6.69 -0.93 12.92
C LEU A 23 -5.85 -0.15 11.92
N TRP A 24 -4.68 0.32 12.35
CA TRP A 24 -3.75 1.07 11.50
C TRP A 24 -2.90 0.14 10.64
N TRP A 25 -2.94 -1.17 10.87
CA TRP A 25 -2.18 -2.10 10.03
C TRP A 25 -2.64 -1.92 8.57
N PRO A 26 -1.75 -1.51 7.65
CA PRO A 26 -2.11 -1.33 6.27
C PRO A 26 -2.52 -2.70 5.74
N ARG A 27 -3.82 -2.88 5.52
CA ARG A 27 -4.28 -3.98 4.68
C ARG A 27 -3.75 -3.65 3.29
N SER A 28 -2.77 -4.42 2.83
CA SER A 28 -2.39 -4.44 1.43
C SER A 28 -3.67 -4.66 0.63
N GLY A 29 -4.14 -3.58 0.02
CA GLY A 29 -5.29 -3.57 -0.86
C GLY A 29 -4.89 -4.20 -2.18
N GLU A 30 -4.52 -5.48 -2.17
CA GLU A 30 -4.67 -6.29 -3.37
C GLU A 30 -6.18 -6.49 -3.54
N MET A 31 -6.82 -5.50 -4.15
CA MET A 31 -8.08 -5.75 -4.82
C MET A 31 -7.79 -6.88 -5.79
N ALA A 32 -8.30 -8.07 -5.50
CA ALA A 32 -8.46 -9.15 -6.45
C ALA A 32 -9.48 -8.70 -7.51
N ALA A 33 -9.11 -7.69 -8.28
CA ALA A 33 -9.79 -7.29 -9.49
C ALA A 33 -9.28 -8.24 -10.57
N GLU A 34 -10.20 -8.78 -11.38
CA GLU A 34 -9.81 -9.47 -12.60
C GLU A 34 -8.84 -8.58 -13.40
N PRO A 35 -7.79 -9.18 -14.01
CA PRO A 35 -6.82 -8.42 -14.79
C PRO A 35 -7.55 -7.58 -15.84
N LEU A 36 -7.37 -6.26 -15.80
CA LEU A 36 -7.95 -5.36 -16.81
C LEU A 36 -7.49 -5.73 -18.22
N LEU A 37 -6.30 -6.33 -18.33
CA LEU A 37 -5.72 -6.86 -19.55
C LEU A 37 -5.52 -8.36 -19.38
N ASP A 38 -6.07 -9.15 -20.31
CA ASP A 38 -5.77 -10.58 -20.43
C ASP A 38 -4.40 -10.73 -21.11
N ILE A 39 -3.36 -10.54 -20.32
CA ILE A 39 -1.97 -10.76 -20.71
C ILE A 39 -1.55 -12.13 -20.22
N ALA A 40 -1.05 -12.95 -21.14
CA ALA A 40 -0.65 -14.33 -20.90
C ALA A 40 0.33 -14.49 -19.73
N ASP A 41 1.13 -13.46 -19.43
CA ASP A 41 2.05 -13.45 -18.30
C ASP A 41 2.25 -12.03 -17.74
N ALA A 42 1.34 -11.61 -16.85
CA ALA A 42 1.42 -10.30 -16.19
C ALA A 42 2.72 -10.11 -15.39
N SER A 43 3.33 -11.21 -14.95
CA SER A 43 4.59 -11.19 -14.20
C SER A 43 5.79 -10.76 -15.05
N ALA A 44 5.69 -10.94 -16.38
CA ALA A 44 6.72 -10.56 -17.34
C ALA A 44 6.68 -9.06 -17.74
N VAL A 45 5.66 -8.32 -17.30
CA VAL A 45 5.56 -6.88 -17.59
C VAL A 45 6.53 -6.11 -16.70
N VAL A 46 7.59 -5.59 -17.30
CA VAL A 46 8.63 -4.80 -16.62
C VAL A 46 8.46 -3.29 -16.78
N ALA A 47 7.64 -2.87 -17.75
CA ALA A 47 7.34 -1.47 -18.02
C ALA A 47 5.94 -1.31 -18.62
N MET A 48 5.23 -0.26 -18.24
CA MET A 48 3.95 0.15 -18.83
C MET A 48 4.02 1.60 -19.28
N ARG A 49 3.42 1.89 -20.42
CA ARG A 49 3.29 3.23 -20.98
C ARG A 49 1.80 3.53 -21.18
N VAL A 50 1.34 4.63 -20.62
CA VAL A 50 -0.02 5.15 -20.80
C VAL A 50 0.07 6.43 -21.61
N SER A 51 -0.63 6.49 -22.73
CA SER A 51 -0.68 7.66 -23.59
C SER A 51 -2.11 8.18 -23.67
N ASP A 52 -2.28 9.49 -23.53
CA ASP A 52 -3.56 10.18 -23.75
C ASP A 52 -3.70 10.65 -25.21
N ALA A 53 -4.92 10.93 -25.64
CA ALA A 53 -5.24 11.48 -26.95
C ALA A 53 -4.60 12.87 -27.19
N ALA A 54 -4.26 13.60 -26.13
CA ALA A 54 -3.51 14.86 -26.20
C ALA A 54 -1.99 14.67 -26.41
N GLY A 55 -1.49 13.43 -26.42
CA GLY A 55 -0.06 13.11 -26.62
C GLY A 55 0.78 13.11 -25.34
N SER A 56 0.16 13.31 -24.17
CA SER A 56 0.83 13.11 -22.87
C SER A 56 1.11 11.63 -22.65
N GLU A 57 2.34 11.31 -22.26
CA GLU A 57 2.78 9.96 -21.93
C GLU A 57 3.18 9.89 -20.46
N VAL A 58 2.73 8.84 -19.75
CA VAL A 58 3.23 8.47 -18.43
C VAL A 58 3.81 7.07 -18.51
N ARG A 59 5.03 6.91 -18.01
CA ARG A 59 5.71 5.62 -17.95
C ARG A 59 5.79 5.15 -16.50
N LEU A 60 5.50 3.87 -16.32
CA LEU A 60 5.66 3.12 -15.08
C LEU A 60 6.69 2.02 -15.34
N ALA A 61 7.66 1.88 -14.45
CA ALA A 61 8.65 0.82 -14.48
C ALA A 61 8.53 -0.04 -13.23
N ARG A 62 8.71 -1.36 -13.37
CA ARG A 62 8.71 -2.25 -12.22
C ARG A 62 10.09 -2.22 -11.55
N ILE A 63 10.12 -1.82 -10.29
CA ILE A 63 11.28 -1.82 -9.41
C ILE A 63 11.12 -2.91 -8.34
N GLU A 64 12.16 -3.14 -7.53
CA GLU A 64 12.16 -4.23 -6.53
C GLU A 64 11.00 -4.13 -5.52
N THR A 65 10.52 -2.92 -5.25
CA THR A 65 9.46 -2.64 -4.27
C THR A 65 8.07 -2.45 -4.88
N GLY A 66 7.92 -2.49 -6.21
CA GLY A 66 6.63 -2.24 -6.87
C GLY A 66 6.74 -1.57 -8.23
N TRP A 67 5.80 -0.68 -8.54
CA TRP A 67 5.83 0.18 -9.72
C TRP A 67 6.29 1.57 -9.33
N ALA A 68 7.11 2.21 -10.16
CA ALA A 68 7.61 3.56 -9.93
C ALA A 68 7.54 4.39 -11.21
N LEU A 69 7.55 5.72 -11.03
CA LEU A 69 7.63 6.71 -12.09
C LEU A 69 9.10 7.10 -12.34
N PRO A 70 9.78 6.53 -13.35
CA PRO A 70 11.18 6.84 -13.63
C PRO A 70 11.40 8.31 -14.02
N GLU A 71 10.36 8.98 -14.53
CA GLU A 71 10.40 10.41 -14.89
C GLU A 71 10.28 11.33 -13.65
N ALA A 72 9.88 10.78 -12.50
CA ALA A 72 9.64 11.53 -11.26
C ALA A 72 10.50 10.98 -10.10
N ASP A 73 11.79 10.77 -10.35
CA ASP A 73 12.78 10.31 -9.35
C ASP A 73 12.37 8.98 -8.67
N ASP A 74 11.86 8.04 -9.48
CA ASP A 74 11.38 6.73 -9.03
C ASP A 74 10.30 6.80 -7.92
N TYR A 75 9.45 7.84 -7.97
CA TYR A 75 8.32 7.98 -7.04
C TYR A 75 7.38 6.75 -7.10
N PRO A 76 7.07 6.11 -5.96
CA PRO A 76 6.25 4.89 -5.87
C PRO A 76 4.74 5.14 -5.99
#